data_AF-A0AAE2NYE9-F1
#
_entry.id   AF-A0AAE2NYE9-F1
#
_cell.length_a   1.000
_cell.length_b   1.000
_cell.length_c   1.000
_cell.angle_alpha   90.00
_cell.angle_beta   90.00
_cell.angle_gamma   90.00
#
_symmetry.space_group_name_H-M   'P 1'
#
loop_
_entity.id
_entity.type
_entity.pdbx_description
1 polymer ?
#
loop_
_entity_poly.entity_id
_entity_poly.type
_entity_poly.pdbx_seq_one_letter_code
_entity_poly.pdbx_strand_id
1 'polypeptide(L)'
;MKRLTQMSRRFPEKSLTAKQMDRAPLENCLDEDERSILQKKYLSSRKIKDLEIMIELGLKSDKFYQVKRQAIYNIATALGII
;
A
#
# COMPACT_ATOMS: atom_id res chain seq x y z
N MET A 1 -2.11 -20.87 -42.31
CA MET A 1 -1.09 -19.90 -41.85
C MET A 1 -1.51 -19.33 -40.51
N LYS A 2 -0.64 -19.39 -39.50
CA LYS A 2 -0.85 -18.90 -38.13
C LYS A 2 -0.86 -17.36 -38.11
N ARG A 3 -1.75 -16.75 -37.32
CA ARG A 3 -1.38 -15.90 -36.17
C ARG A 3 -2.63 -15.34 -35.45
N LEU A 4 -2.80 -15.82 -34.22
CA LEU A 4 -3.54 -15.17 -33.15
C LEU A 4 -2.84 -13.86 -32.80
N THR A 5 -3.54 -12.73 -32.83
CA THR A 5 -3.02 -11.46 -32.29
C THR A 5 -4.05 -10.83 -31.36
N GLN A 6 -3.90 -11.23 -30.10
CA GLN A 6 -4.13 -10.51 -28.85
C GLN A 6 -5.33 -9.55 -28.72
N MET A 7 -6.28 -9.98 -27.86
CA MET A 7 -7.06 -9.11 -26.99
C MET A 7 -6.11 -8.26 -26.11
N SER A 8 -5.83 -7.03 -26.51
CA SER A 8 -5.40 -5.99 -25.58
C SER A 8 -6.64 -5.49 -24.84
N ARG A 9 -7.04 -6.20 -23.77
CA ARG A 9 -7.92 -5.61 -22.76
C ARG A 9 -7.08 -4.52 -22.07
N ARG A 10 -7.20 -3.29 -22.57
CA ARG A 10 -6.79 -2.06 -21.88
C ARG A 10 -7.29 -2.15 -20.45
N PHE A 11 -6.38 -2.34 -19.50
CA PHE A 11 -6.67 -2.12 -18.10
C PHE A 11 -7.09 -0.65 -17.98
N PRO A 12 -8.33 -0.32 -17.58
CA PRO A 12 -8.66 1.06 -17.30
C PRO A 12 -7.73 1.51 -16.18
N GLU A 13 -7.11 2.67 -16.33
CA GLU A 13 -6.31 3.28 -15.28
C GLU A 13 -7.21 3.48 -14.06
N LYS A 14 -7.19 2.51 -13.14
CA LYS A 14 -7.92 2.56 -11.89
C LYS A 14 -7.21 3.61 -11.04
N SER A 15 -7.60 4.86 -11.18
CA SER A 15 -7.30 5.88 -10.19
C SER A 15 -7.99 5.42 -8.90
N LEU A 16 -7.19 4.89 -7.97
CA LEU A 16 -7.66 4.61 -6.62
C LEU A 16 -8.06 5.96 -6.04
N THR A 17 -9.36 6.24 -6.02
CA THR A 17 -9.85 7.45 -5.38
C THR A 17 -9.50 7.37 -3.89
N ALA A 18 -9.10 8.47 -3.26
CA ALA A 18 -8.74 8.50 -1.84
C ALA A 18 -9.80 7.80 -0.95
N LYS A 19 -11.07 7.90 -1.34
CA LYS A 19 -12.22 7.22 -0.72
C LYS A 19 -12.17 5.68 -0.76
N GLN A 20 -11.53 5.07 -1.76
CA GLN A 20 -11.34 3.62 -1.86
C GLN A 20 -10.15 3.13 -1.04
N MET A 21 -9.10 3.97 -0.91
CA MET A 21 -8.03 3.71 0.04
C MET A 21 -8.56 3.76 1.47
N ASP A 22 -9.43 4.74 1.79
CA ASP A 22 -9.93 5.01 3.15
C ASP A 22 -10.86 3.95 3.77
N ARG A 23 -11.45 3.00 3.02
CA ARG A 23 -12.57 2.19 3.57
C ARG A 23 -12.49 0.68 3.48
N ALA A 24 -11.87 0.07 2.48
CA ALA A 24 -12.01 -1.38 2.27
C ALA A 24 -10.72 -2.19 2.51
N PRO A 25 -9.53 -1.77 2.05
CA PRO A 25 -8.30 -2.51 2.32
C PRO A 25 -7.76 -2.26 3.73
N LEU A 26 -7.79 -1.00 4.20
CA LEU A 26 -7.17 -0.60 5.47
C LEU A 26 -7.74 -1.33 6.68
N GLU A 27 -9.05 -1.64 6.70
CA GLU A 27 -9.70 -2.21 7.88
C GLU A 27 -9.38 -3.69 8.13
N ASN A 28 -9.15 -4.49 7.07
CA ASN A 28 -9.07 -5.96 7.20
C ASN A 28 -7.80 -6.61 6.66
N CYS A 29 -6.97 -5.93 5.86
CA CYS A 29 -5.75 -6.53 5.28
C CYS A 29 -4.44 -6.07 5.91
N LEU A 30 -4.51 -5.17 6.90
CA LEU A 30 -3.34 -4.59 7.54
C LEU A 30 -3.41 -4.75 9.06
N ASP A 31 -2.25 -5.04 9.66
CA ASP A 31 -2.09 -4.94 11.11
C ASP A 31 -1.96 -3.47 11.58
N GLU A 32 -1.93 -3.27 12.90
CA GLU A 32 -1.90 -1.93 13.50
C GLU A 32 -0.63 -1.13 13.15
N ASP A 33 0.53 -1.80 13.11
CA ASP A 33 1.80 -1.17 12.76
C ASP A 33 1.82 -0.81 11.26
N GLU A 34 1.40 -1.73 10.40
CA GLU A 34 1.26 -1.52 8.96
C GLU A 34 0.35 -0.34 8.66
N ARG A 35 -0.83 -0.29 9.29
CA ARG A 35 -1.79 0.80 9.15
C ARG A 35 -1.20 2.13 9.62
N SER A 36 -0.55 2.13 10.79
CA SER A 36 0.06 3.33 11.36
C SER A 36 1.17 3.91 10.47
N ILE A 37 2.04 3.04 9.94
CA ILE A 37 3.09 3.44 9.00
C ILE A 37 2.48 4.06 7.75
N LEU A 38 1.48 3.42 7.15
CA LEU A 38 0.88 3.92 5.92
C LEU A 38 0.15 5.24 6.11
N GLN A 39 -0.62 5.37 7.18
CA GLN A 39 -1.33 6.62 7.49
C GLN A 39 -0.35 7.77 7.66
N LYS A 40 0.68 7.61 8.50
CA LYS A 40 1.67 8.65 8.78
C LYS A 40 2.52 8.99 7.56
N LYS A 41 2.88 7.99 6.76
CA LYS A 41 3.82 8.18 5.65
C LYS A 41 3.17 8.68 4.36
N TYR A 42 1.98 8.16 4.03
CA TYR A 42 1.38 8.32 2.70
C TYR A 42 0.01 9.00 2.72
N LEU A 43 -0.76 8.88 3.81
CA LEU A 43 -2.10 9.46 3.90
C LEU A 43 -2.14 10.78 4.70
N SER A 44 -1.04 11.12 5.38
CA SER A 44 -0.88 12.40 6.06
C SER A 44 -0.58 13.52 5.06
N SER A 45 -1.16 14.69 5.28
CA SER A 45 -0.82 15.91 4.55
C SER A 45 0.59 16.42 4.88
N ARG A 46 1.18 15.95 5.99
CA ARG A 46 2.55 16.27 6.40
C ARG A 46 3.50 15.18 5.92
N LYS A 47 4.63 15.59 5.33
CA LYS A 47 5.74 14.67 5.01
C LYS A 47 6.51 14.31 6.27
N ILE A 48 6.19 13.16 6.86
CA ILE A 48 6.87 12.62 8.04
C ILE A 48 8.07 11.76 7.61
N LYS A 49 9.21 11.91 8.30
CA LYS A 49 10.42 11.13 8.04
C LYS A 49 10.24 9.69 8.54
N ASP A 50 10.89 8.74 7.87
CA ASP A 50 10.87 7.35 8.31
C ASP A 50 11.41 7.21 9.75
N LEU A 51 12.45 7.98 10.10
CA LEU A 51 13.02 7.99 11.47
C LEU A 51 12.02 8.44 12.54
N GLU A 52 11.20 9.43 12.25
CA GLU A 52 10.18 9.90 13.20
C GLU A 52 9.12 8.82 13.45
N ILE A 53 8.67 8.13 12.39
CA ILE A 53 7.72 7.03 12.50
C ILE A 53 8.35 5.84 13.25
N MET A 54 9.62 5.53 12.98
CA MET A 54 10.36 4.47 13.68
C MET A 54 10.44 4.74 15.19
N ILE A 55 10.78 5.97 15.57
CA ILE A 55 10.86 6.37 16.99
C ILE A 55 9.48 6.32 17.64
N GLU A 56 8.46 6.85 16.96
CA GLU A 56 7.09 6.89 17.50
C GLU A 56 6.50 5.49 17.73
N LEU A 57 6.76 4.55 16.82
CA LEU A 57 6.29 3.16 16.92
C LEU A 57 7.24 2.26 17.74
N GLY A 58 8.38 2.78 18.20
CA GLY A 58 9.38 1.98 18.92
C GLY A 58 10.01 0.87 18.07
N LEU A 59 10.02 1.03 16.73
CA LEU A 59 10.51 0.01 15.79
C LEU A 59 11.99 0.23 15.44
N LYS A 60 12.76 -0.86 15.43
CA LYS A 60 14.10 -0.88 14.83
C LYS A 60 13.99 -0.75 13.30
N SER A 61 15.04 -0.25 12.66
CA SER A 61 15.11 -0.03 11.21
C SER A 61 14.67 -1.24 10.39
N ASP A 62 15.22 -2.41 10.71
CA ASP A 62 14.98 -3.62 9.91
C ASP A 62 13.52 -4.04 9.98
N LYS A 63 12.95 -4.00 11.19
CA LYS A 63 11.54 -4.33 11.42
C LYS A 63 10.64 -3.30 10.74
N PHE A 64 10.94 -2.02 10.83
CA PHE A 64 10.18 -0.95 10.16
C PHE A 64 10.12 -1.16 8.64
N TYR A 65 11.25 -1.41 7.98
CA TYR A 65 11.25 -1.62 6.53
C TYR A 65 10.58 -2.93 6.11
N GLN A 66 10.63 -3.96 6.95
CA GLN A 66 9.88 -5.20 6.73
C GLN A 66 8.37 -4.94 6.78
N VAL A 67 7.88 -4.33 7.87
CA VAL A 67 6.45 -4.03 8.06
C VAL A 67 5.95 -3.08 6.97
N LYS A 68 6.71 -2.02 6.67
CA LYS A 68 6.39 -1.08 5.59
C LYS A 68 6.24 -1.77 4.22
N ARG A 69 7.12 -2.72 3.91
CA ARG A 69 7.05 -3.48 2.65
C ARG A 69 5.84 -4.42 2.64
N GLN A 70 5.59 -5.11 3.75
CA GLN A 70 4.45 -6.02 3.89
C GLN A 70 3.12 -5.27 3.75
N ALA A 71 2.99 -4.10 4.36
CA ALA A 71 1.81 -3.25 4.25
C ALA A 71 1.49 -2.88 2.79
N ILE A 72 2.52 -2.48 2.02
CA ILE A 72 2.36 -2.13 0.60
C ILE A 72 1.97 -3.37 -0.22
N TYR A 73 2.57 -4.52 0.07
CA TYR A 73 2.25 -5.77 -0.60
C TYR A 73 0.81 -6.21 -0.33
N ASN A 74 0.38 -6.19 0.93
CA ASN A 74 -0.99 -6.54 1.34
C ASN A 74 -2.02 -5.66 0.64
N ILE A 75 -1.77 -4.35 0.55
CA ILE A 75 -2.62 -3.43 -0.21
C ILE A 75 -2.63 -3.80 -1.70
N ALA A 76 -1.47 -4.02 -2.31
CA ALA A 76 -1.39 -4.34 -3.73
C ALA A 76 -2.15 -5.63 -4.06
N THR A 77 -2.01 -6.66 -3.23
CA THR A 77 -2.75 -7.93 -3.35
C THR A 77 -4.25 -7.73 -3.14
N ALA A 78 -4.68 -7.02 -2.08
CA ALA A 78 -6.10 -6.77 -1.81
C ALA A 78 -6.79 -5.97 -2.93
N LEU A 79 -6.04 -5.09 -3.60
CA LEU A 79 -6.52 -4.32 -4.75
C LEU A 79 -6.41 -5.08 -6.08
N GLY A 80 -5.82 -6.27 -6.11
CA GLY A 80 -5.60 -7.07 -7.31
C GLY A 80 -4.67 -6.40 -8.32
N ILE A 81 -3.67 -5.64 -7.83
CA ILE A 81 -2.64 -5.01 -8.65
C ILE A 81 -1.54 -6.03 -9.01
N ILE A 82 -1.31 -7.00 -8.13
CA ILE A 82 -0.35 -8.11 -8.28
C ILE A 82 -1.00 -9.45 -8.01
#